data_AF-A0A529NJ88-F1
#
_entry.id   AF-A0A529NJ88-F1
#
_cell.length_a   1.000
_cell.length_b   1.000
_cell.length_c   1.000
_cell.angle_alpha   90.00
_cell.angle_beta   90.00
_cell.angle_gamma   90.00
#
_symmetry.space_group_name_H-M   'P 1'
#
loop_
_entity.id
_entity.type
_entity.pdbx_description
1 polymer ?
#
loop_
_entity_poly.entity_id
_entity_poly.type
_entity_poly.pdbx_seq_one_letter_code
_entity_poly.pdbx_strand_id
1 'polypeptide(L)'
;VKKQIDFDDLVNYLKPPVGTWNGKQYRVTIDGDAHNFNYRTDVFADADLAKAWKESGATTEWGVPKTWQEVQAVTKFLKGKQFKGQDVYGYLDAPKPWGGFGFYFLGSRASAYAKHPDDKAWLFDADTMKPRINNPAWVRAIQDVIDALPSEPPDQINADPNTTGFQQFLAGTGSM
;
A
#
# COMPACT_ATOMS: atom_id res chain seq x y z
N VAL A 1 20.56 -26.02 -7.73
CA VAL A 1 19.32 -25.38 -7.21
C VAL A 1 18.21 -26.41 -6.99
N LYS A 2 17.47 -26.87 -8.01
CA LYS A 2 16.27 -27.73 -7.81
C LYS A 2 16.50 -29.03 -7.02
N LYS A 3 17.72 -29.60 -7.04
CA LYS A 3 18.07 -30.81 -6.27
C LYS A 3 18.41 -30.53 -4.79
N GLN A 4 18.47 -29.27 -4.37
CA GLN A 4 18.86 -28.87 -3.01
C GLN A 4 17.65 -28.65 -2.09
N ILE A 5 16.45 -28.56 -2.65
CA ILE A 5 15.19 -28.29 -1.95
C ILE A 5 14.09 -29.13 -2.59
N ASP A 6 12.96 -29.31 -1.89
CA ASP A 6 11.72 -29.76 -2.53
C ASP A 6 11.15 -28.60 -3.37
N PHE A 7 11.52 -28.57 -4.65
CA PHE A 7 11.22 -27.42 -5.51
C PHE A 7 9.73 -27.28 -5.84
N ASP A 8 9.00 -28.40 -5.84
CA ASP A 8 7.58 -28.39 -6.17
C ASP A 8 6.73 -27.84 -5.03
N ASP A 9 7.26 -27.86 -3.80
CA ASP A 9 6.66 -27.26 -2.60
C ASP A 9 6.83 -25.74 -2.49
N LEU A 10 7.46 -25.08 -3.49
CA LEU A 10 7.49 -23.63 -3.53
C LEU A 10 6.11 -23.03 -3.84
N VAL A 11 5.81 -21.87 -3.23
CA VAL A 11 4.64 -21.07 -3.57
C VAL A 11 4.68 -20.68 -5.05
N ASN A 12 3.56 -20.79 -5.76
CA ASN A 12 3.53 -20.69 -7.23
C ASN A 12 4.11 -19.39 -7.79
N TYR A 13 3.93 -18.25 -7.13
CA TYR A 13 4.46 -16.97 -7.62
C TYR A 13 5.98 -16.85 -7.50
N LEU A 14 6.64 -17.74 -6.74
CA LEU A 14 8.10 -17.80 -6.57
C LEU A 14 8.76 -18.81 -7.51
N LYS A 15 7.97 -19.58 -8.27
CA LYS A 15 8.42 -20.49 -9.32
C LYS A 15 8.81 -19.70 -10.60
N PRO A 16 9.46 -20.35 -11.58
CA PRO A 16 9.80 -19.72 -12.85
C PRO A 16 8.61 -18.97 -13.48
N PRO A 17 8.84 -17.77 -14.06
CA PRO A 17 10.14 -17.22 -14.44
C PRO A 17 10.94 -16.54 -13.31
N VAL A 18 10.40 -16.45 -12.09
CA VAL A 18 11.10 -15.79 -10.96
C VAL A 18 12.41 -16.50 -10.62
N GLY A 19 13.51 -15.74 -10.55
CA GLY A 19 14.85 -16.27 -10.25
C GLY A 19 15.49 -17.05 -11.40
N THR A 20 14.95 -16.94 -12.62
CA THR A 20 15.52 -17.54 -13.83
C THR A 20 16.15 -16.50 -14.76
N TRP A 21 17.16 -16.92 -15.52
CA TRP A 21 17.71 -16.18 -16.65
C TRP A 21 17.97 -17.17 -17.81
N ASN A 22 17.51 -16.84 -19.02
CA ASN A 22 17.56 -17.74 -20.19
C ASN A 22 17.13 -19.19 -19.89
N GLY A 23 16.01 -19.34 -19.16
CA GLY A 23 15.45 -20.66 -18.80
C GLY A 23 16.21 -21.42 -17.70
N LYS A 24 17.34 -20.91 -17.21
CA LYS A 24 18.13 -21.51 -16.13
C LYS A 24 17.79 -20.86 -14.79
N GLN A 25 17.53 -21.67 -13.76
CA GLN A 25 17.31 -21.20 -12.39
C GLN A 25 18.65 -20.91 -11.71
N TYR A 26 18.80 -19.72 -11.13
CA TYR A 26 20.05 -19.28 -10.48
C TYR A 26 19.98 -19.16 -8.96
N ARG A 27 18.77 -19.08 -8.37
CA ARG A 27 18.59 -18.93 -6.93
C ARG A 27 17.61 -19.94 -6.35
N VAL A 28 17.84 -20.32 -5.09
CA VAL A 28 16.79 -20.83 -4.19
C VAL A 28 16.08 -19.60 -3.59
N THR A 29 14.75 -19.60 -3.61
CA THR A 29 13.97 -18.58 -2.91
C THR A 29 13.73 -19.06 -1.47
N ILE A 30 14.14 -18.26 -0.49
CA ILE A 30 14.00 -18.59 0.95
C ILE A 30 12.86 -17.78 1.57
N ASP A 31 12.65 -16.57 1.07
CA ASP A 31 11.67 -15.60 1.58
C ASP A 31 11.01 -14.86 0.41
N GLY A 32 9.80 -14.36 0.65
CA GLY A 32 9.04 -13.59 -0.31
C GLY A 32 8.06 -12.65 0.38
N ASP A 33 8.12 -11.39 0.01
CA ASP A 33 7.22 -10.36 0.52
C ASP A 33 5.98 -10.20 -0.36
N ALA A 34 4.86 -9.90 0.28
CA ALA A 34 3.66 -9.39 -0.36
C ALA A 34 3.19 -8.14 0.39
N HIS A 35 2.82 -7.10 -0.33
CA HIS A 35 2.16 -5.95 0.29
C HIS A 35 0.73 -6.35 0.67
N ASN A 36 0.38 -6.04 1.91
CA ASN A 36 -0.95 -6.26 2.46
C ASN A 36 -1.57 -4.91 2.81
N PHE A 37 -2.90 -4.86 2.78
CA PHE A 37 -3.64 -3.74 3.33
C PHE A 37 -4.03 -4.10 4.77
N ASN A 38 -3.35 -3.50 5.73
CA ASN A 38 -3.59 -3.71 7.15
C ASN A 38 -4.58 -2.65 7.65
N TYR A 39 -5.41 -3.01 8.64
CA TYR A 39 -6.34 -2.05 9.22
C TYR A 39 -6.68 -2.40 10.67
N ARG A 40 -7.10 -1.38 11.43
CA ARG A 40 -7.55 -1.51 12.83
C ARG A 40 -9.03 -1.84 12.90
N THR A 41 -9.35 -3.11 13.16
CA THR A 41 -10.74 -3.61 13.23
C THR A 41 -11.60 -2.86 14.25
N ASP A 42 -11.01 -2.42 15.37
CA ASP A 42 -11.74 -1.68 16.40
C ASP A 42 -12.09 -0.24 16.00
N VAL A 43 -11.28 0.40 15.14
CA VAL A 43 -11.63 1.70 14.54
C VAL A 43 -12.78 1.54 13.55
N PHE A 44 -12.73 0.51 12.70
CA PHE A 44 -13.76 0.30 11.67
C PHE A 44 -15.06 -0.33 12.19
N ALA A 45 -15.07 -0.89 13.40
CA ALA A 45 -16.27 -1.40 14.06
C ALA A 45 -16.91 -0.38 15.03
N ASP A 46 -16.31 0.80 15.21
CA ASP A 46 -16.77 1.77 16.20
C ASP A 46 -18.09 2.45 15.78
N ALA A 47 -19.08 2.40 16.67
CA ALA A 47 -20.42 2.91 16.40
C ALA A 47 -20.48 4.46 16.38
N ASP A 48 -19.63 5.12 17.16
CA ASP A 48 -19.59 6.58 17.21
C ASP A 48 -18.92 7.15 15.96
N LEU A 49 -17.84 6.51 15.49
CA LEU A 49 -17.24 6.81 14.18
C LEU A 49 -18.22 6.52 13.04
N ALA A 50 -18.98 5.43 13.11
CA ALA A 50 -20.01 5.13 12.11
C ALA A 50 -21.10 6.20 12.05
N LYS A 51 -21.56 6.67 13.21
CA LYS A 51 -22.52 7.77 13.32
C LYS A 51 -21.93 9.08 12.79
N ALA A 52 -20.72 9.45 13.22
CA ALA A 52 -20.04 10.67 12.79
C ALA A 52 -19.73 10.65 11.27
N TRP A 53 -19.43 9.48 10.70
CA TRP A 53 -19.24 9.31 9.27
C TRP A 53 -20.53 9.65 8.50
N LYS A 54 -21.67 9.11 8.94
CA LYS A 54 -22.99 9.44 8.36
C LYS A 54 -23.33 10.92 8.49
N GLU A 55 -23.07 11.52 9.65
CA GLU A 55 -23.30 12.94 9.92
C GLU A 55 -22.39 13.87 9.10
N SER A 56 -21.20 13.40 8.69
CA SER A 56 -20.30 14.14 7.80
C SER A 56 -20.84 14.35 6.38
N GLY A 57 -21.97 13.71 6.03
CA GLY A 57 -22.53 13.72 4.68
C GLY A 57 -21.94 12.65 3.75
N ALA A 58 -21.25 11.66 4.32
CA ALA A 58 -20.74 10.55 3.53
C ALA A 58 -21.86 9.75 2.86
N THR A 59 -21.65 9.33 1.61
CA THR A 59 -22.61 8.57 0.81
C THR A 59 -22.47 7.06 0.95
N THR A 60 -21.44 6.61 1.66
CA THR A 60 -21.15 5.20 1.95
C THR A 60 -21.34 4.91 3.44
N GLU A 61 -21.48 3.64 3.79
CA GLU A 61 -21.44 3.21 5.19
C GLU A 61 -20.00 3.26 5.74
N TRP A 62 -19.85 3.45 7.05
CA TRP A 62 -18.55 3.34 7.71
C TRP A 62 -18.10 1.89 7.69
N GLY A 63 -16.85 1.67 7.29
CA GLY A 63 -16.27 0.34 7.21
C GLY A 63 -14.91 0.36 6.54
N VAL A 64 -14.32 -0.83 6.44
CA VAL A 64 -12.99 -1.01 5.82
C VAL A 64 -13.06 -0.61 4.34
N PRO A 65 -12.23 0.35 3.88
CA PRO A 65 -12.27 0.80 2.50
C PRO A 65 -11.77 -0.29 1.55
N LYS A 66 -12.36 -0.32 0.35
CA LYS A 66 -12.11 -1.30 -0.71
C LYS A 66 -11.53 -0.66 -1.97
N THR A 67 -11.52 0.68 -2.03
CA THR A 67 -10.91 1.45 -3.12
C THR A 67 -9.99 2.52 -2.55
N TRP A 68 -9.01 2.96 -3.35
CA TRP A 68 -8.16 4.08 -2.97
C TRP A 68 -8.95 5.37 -2.70
N GLN A 69 -10.07 5.60 -3.40
CA GLN A 69 -10.92 6.76 -3.15
C GLN A 69 -11.60 6.68 -1.77
N GLU A 70 -12.04 5.49 -1.36
CA GLU A 70 -12.55 5.28 0.00
C GLU A 70 -11.44 5.44 1.04
N VAL A 71 -10.21 4.96 0.77
CA VAL A 71 -9.04 5.22 1.62
C VAL A 71 -8.83 6.73 1.79
N GLN A 72 -8.83 7.51 0.71
CA GLN A 72 -8.69 8.96 0.77
C GLN A 72 -9.80 9.60 1.63
N ALA A 73 -11.04 9.15 1.47
CA ALA A 73 -12.18 9.70 2.21
C ALA A 73 -12.08 9.39 3.70
N VAL A 74 -11.73 8.16 4.07
CA VAL A 74 -11.49 7.76 5.47
C VAL A 74 -10.33 8.54 6.08
N THR A 75 -9.21 8.68 5.37
CA THR A 75 -8.04 9.45 5.85
C THR A 75 -8.40 10.91 6.12
N LYS A 76 -9.15 11.56 5.21
CA LYS A 76 -9.60 12.94 5.41
C LYS A 76 -10.61 13.08 6.55
N PHE A 77 -11.50 12.11 6.72
CA PHE A 77 -12.48 12.11 7.81
C PHE A 77 -11.82 11.96 9.18
N LEU A 78 -10.83 11.07 9.32
CA LEU A 78 -10.17 10.82 10.61
C LEU A 78 -9.27 11.98 11.05
N LYS A 79 -8.89 12.88 10.14
CA LYS A 79 -8.04 14.03 10.44
C LYS A 79 -8.53 14.81 11.67
N GLY A 80 -7.67 14.91 12.68
CA GLY A 80 -7.92 15.69 13.89
C GLY A 80 -8.96 15.08 14.84
N LYS A 81 -9.36 13.83 14.62
CA LYS A 81 -10.22 13.08 15.54
C LYS A 81 -9.38 12.34 16.58
N GLN A 82 -10.06 11.95 17.65
CA GLN A 82 -9.52 11.05 18.65
C GLN A 82 -10.36 9.78 18.72
N PHE A 83 -9.70 8.67 19.04
CA PHE A 83 -10.30 7.38 19.30
C PHE A 83 -9.77 6.85 20.63
N LYS A 84 -10.66 6.57 21.58
CA LYS A 84 -10.30 6.12 22.94
C LYS A 84 -9.26 7.02 23.64
N GLY A 85 -9.37 8.33 23.45
CA GLY A 85 -8.51 9.33 24.10
C GLY A 85 -7.11 9.49 23.47
N GLN A 86 -6.88 8.93 22.29
CA GLN A 86 -5.65 9.10 21.51
C GLN A 86 -5.96 9.63 20.13
N ASP A 87 -5.04 10.37 19.53
CA ASP A 87 -5.18 10.82 18.14
C ASP A 87 -5.26 9.60 17.21
N VAL A 88 -6.16 9.68 16.23
CA VAL A 88 -6.37 8.63 15.24
C VAL A 88 -6.19 9.20 13.84
N TYR A 89 -5.38 8.52 13.04
CA TYR A 89 -5.14 8.86 11.64
C TYR A 89 -5.67 7.74 10.75
N GLY A 90 -6.00 8.06 9.49
CA GLY A 90 -6.39 7.06 8.51
C GLY A 90 -5.20 6.26 7.99
N TYR A 91 -5.00 6.35 6.68
CA TYR A 91 -3.88 5.70 6.00
C TYR A 91 -2.54 6.35 6.35
N LEU A 92 -1.48 5.54 6.42
CA LEU A 92 -0.12 5.99 6.67
C LEU A 92 0.78 5.79 5.43
N ASP A 93 0.95 6.82 4.61
CA ASP A 93 1.89 6.76 3.49
C ASP A 93 3.36 6.81 3.97
N ALA A 94 4.28 6.12 3.29
CA ALA A 94 5.72 6.12 3.60
C ALA A 94 6.56 6.85 2.52
N PRO A 95 6.44 8.19 2.40
CA PRO A 95 6.99 8.96 1.29
C PRO A 95 8.51 9.16 1.33
N LYS A 96 9.16 8.94 2.49
CA LYS A 96 10.61 9.14 2.60
C LYS A 96 11.36 8.24 1.63
N PRO A 97 12.26 8.80 0.78
CA PRO A 97 13.12 8.01 -0.10
C PRO A 97 14.13 7.19 0.73
N TRP A 98 13.83 5.92 0.99
CA TRP A 98 14.68 5.02 1.79
C TRP A 98 15.08 3.79 0.98
N GLY A 99 16.18 3.88 0.22
CA GLY A 99 16.73 2.74 -0.53
C GLY A 99 15.77 2.11 -1.57
N GLY A 100 14.78 2.87 -2.05
CA GLY A 100 13.74 2.38 -2.97
C GLY A 100 12.44 1.91 -2.29
N PHE A 101 12.37 1.83 -0.96
CA PHE A 101 11.15 1.40 -0.27
C PHE A 101 9.96 2.33 -0.48
N GLY A 102 10.17 3.65 -0.55
CA GLY A 102 9.09 4.59 -0.87
C GLY A 102 8.42 4.30 -2.22
N PHE A 103 9.20 3.78 -3.20
CA PHE A 103 8.64 3.32 -4.48
C PHE A 103 7.77 2.07 -4.32
N TYR A 104 8.11 1.13 -3.44
CA TYR A 104 7.32 -0.08 -3.24
C TYR A 104 5.90 0.24 -2.77
N PHE A 105 5.75 1.13 -1.79
CA PHE A 105 4.43 1.53 -1.27
C PHE A 105 3.66 2.42 -2.25
N LEU A 106 4.32 3.37 -2.91
CA LEU A 106 3.71 4.12 -4.01
C LEU A 106 3.27 3.17 -5.14
N GLY A 107 4.08 2.15 -5.43
CA GLY A 107 3.83 1.11 -6.42
C GLY A 107 2.59 0.28 -6.08
N SER A 108 2.32 -0.02 -4.81
CA SER A 108 1.05 -0.64 -4.39
C SER A 108 -0.15 0.17 -4.85
N ARG A 109 -0.12 1.49 -4.60
CA ARG A 109 -1.18 2.40 -5.01
C ARG A 109 -1.29 2.48 -6.52
N ALA A 110 -0.17 2.72 -7.20
CA ALA A 110 -0.11 2.82 -8.65
C ALA A 110 -0.55 1.53 -9.36
N SER A 111 -0.33 0.35 -8.77
CA SER A 111 -0.69 -0.93 -9.39
C SER A 111 -2.20 -1.04 -9.67
N ALA A 112 -3.05 -0.43 -8.84
CA ALA A 112 -4.51 -0.42 -9.04
C ALA A 112 -4.94 0.43 -10.26
N TYR A 113 -4.09 1.36 -10.70
CA TYR A 113 -4.37 2.26 -11.82
C TYR A 113 -3.59 1.90 -13.08
N ALA A 114 -2.36 1.41 -12.93
CA ALA A 114 -1.41 1.28 -14.03
C ALA A 114 -1.25 -0.16 -14.56
N LYS A 115 -1.63 -1.17 -13.78
CA LYS A 115 -1.46 -2.57 -14.16
C LYS A 115 -2.75 -3.12 -14.79
N HIS A 116 -2.63 -3.87 -15.88
CA HIS A 116 -3.75 -4.50 -16.57
C HIS A 116 -3.49 -6.00 -16.75
N PRO A 117 -4.49 -6.90 -16.58
CA PRO A 117 -4.29 -8.34 -16.76
C PRO A 117 -3.78 -8.74 -18.15
N ASP A 118 -4.20 -8.01 -19.17
CA ASP A 118 -3.81 -8.28 -20.58
C ASP A 118 -2.43 -7.70 -20.94
N ASP A 119 -1.81 -6.88 -20.08
CA ASP A 119 -0.47 -6.34 -20.29
C ASP A 119 0.48 -6.80 -19.19
N LYS A 120 1.48 -7.59 -19.59
CA LYS A 120 2.50 -8.13 -18.67
C LYS A 120 3.48 -7.05 -18.19
N ALA A 121 3.53 -5.89 -18.84
CA ALA A 121 4.47 -4.81 -18.61
C ALA A 121 3.78 -3.55 -18.09
N TRP A 122 4.21 -3.03 -16.93
CA TRP A 122 3.63 -1.81 -16.35
C TRP A 122 4.66 -0.81 -15.82
N LEU A 123 5.92 -1.24 -15.65
CA LEU A 123 7.06 -0.39 -15.25
C LEU A 123 7.95 -0.03 -16.43
N PHE A 124 8.30 -1.04 -17.23
CA PHE A 124 9.13 -0.91 -18.42
C PHE A 124 8.50 -1.72 -19.54
N ASP A 125 8.64 -1.23 -20.76
CA ASP A 125 8.38 -2.02 -21.94
C ASP A 125 9.31 -3.24 -22.01
N ALA A 126 8.77 -4.42 -22.33
CA ALA A 126 9.51 -5.67 -22.23
C ALA A 126 10.62 -5.81 -23.28
N ASP A 127 10.43 -5.21 -24.46
CA ASP A 127 11.36 -5.33 -25.58
C ASP A 127 12.38 -4.18 -25.59
N THR A 128 11.92 -2.96 -25.31
CA THR A 128 12.73 -1.74 -25.45
C THR A 128 13.31 -1.24 -24.12
N MET A 129 12.86 -1.79 -22.98
CA MET A 129 13.18 -1.28 -21.64
C MET A 129 12.82 0.21 -21.44
N LYS A 130 11.96 0.77 -22.31
CA LYS A 130 11.50 2.15 -22.16
C LYS A 130 10.63 2.26 -20.90
N PRO A 131 10.87 3.23 -20.00
CA PRO A 131 10.06 3.40 -18.79
C PRO A 131 8.62 3.79 -19.15
N ARG A 132 7.66 3.17 -18.46
CA ARG A 132 6.22 3.39 -18.61
C ARG A 132 5.62 4.26 -17.50
N ILE A 133 6.44 4.74 -16.57
CA ILE A 133 5.99 5.40 -15.33
C ILE A 133 5.51 6.85 -15.50
N ASN A 134 5.76 7.50 -16.63
CA ASN A 134 5.30 8.86 -16.89
C ASN A 134 3.95 8.84 -17.63
N ASN A 135 2.90 8.39 -16.93
CA ASN A 135 1.56 8.26 -17.50
C ASN A 135 0.48 8.71 -16.48
N PRO A 136 -0.78 8.92 -16.91
CA PRO A 136 -1.84 9.42 -16.02
C PRO A 136 -2.12 8.56 -14.79
N ALA A 137 -1.89 7.24 -14.84
CA ALA A 137 -2.10 6.35 -13.71
C ALA A 137 -1.09 6.59 -12.59
N TRP A 138 0.18 6.79 -12.91
CA TRP A 138 1.21 7.16 -11.94
C TRP A 138 1.03 8.57 -11.40
N VAL A 139 0.67 9.52 -12.27
CA VAL A 139 0.30 10.89 -11.84
C VAL A 139 -0.84 10.83 -10.83
N ARG A 140 -1.88 10.02 -11.09
CA ARG A 140 -2.98 9.83 -10.17
C ARG A 140 -2.54 9.24 -8.83
N ALA A 141 -1.72 8.20 -8.84
CA ALA A 141 -1.23 7.58 -7.60
C ALA A 141 -0.44 8.56 -6.73
N ILE A 142 0.43 9.36 -7.35
CA ILE A 142 1.21 10.39 -6.64
C ILE A 142 0.29 11.49 -6.10
N GLN A 143 -0.70 11.93 -6.89
CA GLN A 143 -1.65 12.95 -6.45
C GLN A 143 -2.48 12.47 -5.25
N ASP A 144 -2.90 11.21 -5.23
CA ASP A 144 -3.61 10.66 -4.07
C ASP A 144 -2.74 10.73 -2.80
N VAL A 145 -1.44 10.43 -2.87
CA VAL A 145 -0.51 10.60 -1.71
C VAL A 145 -0.42 12.07 -1.30
N ILE A 146 -0.20 12.98 -2.25
CA ILE A 146 -0.10 14.43 -1.99
C ILE A 146 -1.38 14.96 -1.32
N ASP A 147 -2.55 14.51 -1.77
CA ASP A 147 -3.84 14.93 -1.23
C ASP A 147 -4.15 14.33 0.15
N ALA A 148 -3.53 13.19 0.48
CA ALA A 148 -3.68 12.52 1.77
C ALA A 148 -2.80 13.14 2.84
N LEU A 149 -1.52 13.44 2.53
CA LEU A 149 -0.49 13.92 3.46
C LEU A 149 -0.95 15.00 4.46
N PRO A 150 -1.73 16.04 4.08
CA PRO A 150 -2.21 17.03 5.05
C PRO A 150 -3.16 16.49 6.11
N SER A 151 -3.64 15.25 5.97
CA SER A 151 -4.58 14.56 6.86
C SER A 151 -3.94 13.42 7.64
N GLU A 152 -2.67 13.16 7.40
CA GLU A 152 -1.86 12.13 8.04
C GLU A 152 -1.07 12.74 9.23
N PRO A 153 -0.25 11.96 9.96
CA PRO A 153 0.57 12.51 11.04
C PRO A 153 1.44 13.72 10.60
N PRO A 154 1.70 14.71 11.49
CA PRO A 154 2.36 15.97 11.11
C PRO A 154 3.73 15.84 10.41
N ASP A 155 4.48 14.77 10.65
CA ASP A 155 5.80 14.51 10.07
C ASP A 155 5.79 13.42 8.98
N GLN A 156 4.60 13.05 8.47
CA GLN A 156 4.44 11.92 7.57
C GLN A 156 5.27 12.02 6.30
N ILE A 157 5.49 13.24 5.78
CA ILE A 157 6.35 13.48 4.61
C ILE A 157 7.79 12.93 4.78
N ASN A 158 8.24 12.79 6.02
CA ASN A 158 9.55 12.24 6.37
C ASN A 158 9.48 10.80 6.92
N ALA A 159 8.31 10.18 6.92
CA ALA A 159 8.12 8.83 7.43
C ALA A 159 8.61 7.77 6.43
N ASP A 160 9.34 6.79 6.95
CA ASP A 160 9.71 5.57 6.24
C ASP A 160 8.89 4.38 6.79
N PRO A 161 9.07 3.15 6.25
CA PRO A 161 8.34 1.97 6.73
C PRO A 161 8.53 1.67 8.21
N ASN A 162 9.65 2.07 8.83
CA ASN A 162 9.84 1.85 10.25
C ASN A 162 8.97 2.78 11.08
N THR A 163 8.89 4.05 10.68
CA THR A 163 7.98 5.02 11.31
C THR A 163 6.53 4.60 11.11
N THR A 164 6.11 4.37 9.86
CA THR A 164 4.71 4.06 9.52
C THR A 164 4.24 2.75 10.13
N GLY A 165 4.98 1.66 9.93
CA GLY A 165 4.63 0.34 10.44
C GLY A 165 4.81 0.21 11.95
N PHE A 166 6.04 0.40 12.44
CA PHE A 166 6.38 0.04 13.81
C PHE A 166 6.05 1.13 14.85
N GLN A 167 6.16 2.41 14.48
CA GLN A 167 5.97 3.50 15.45
C GLN A 167 4.56 4.09 15.42
N GLN A 168 3.86 4.04 14.29
CA GLN A 168 2.53 4.64 14.14
C GLN A 168 1.42 3.57 14.12
N PHE A 169 1.50 2.58 13.23
CA PHE A 169 0.46 1.55 13.13
C PHE A 169 0.46 0.62 14.36
N LEU A 170 1.61 0.04 14.72
CA LEU A 170 1.69 -0.85 15.90
C LEU A 170 1.49 -0.13 17.23
N ALA A 171 1.81 1.17 17.33
CA ALA A 171 1.50 1.97 18.51
C ALA A 171 0.01 2.33 18.61
N GLY A 172 -0.75 2.11 17.54
CA GLY A 172 -2.19 2.26 17.50
C GLY A 172 -2.71 3.63 17.03
N THR A 173 -1.81 4.49 16.54
CA THR A 173 -2.14 5.85 16.04
C THR A 173 -2.70 5.79 14.61
N GLY A 174 -2.16 4.91 13.77
CA GLY A 174 -2.65 4.69 12.40
C GLY A 174 -3.78 3.68 12.33
N SER A 175 -4.76 3.93 11.46
CA SER A 175 -5.89 3.02 11.25
C SER A 175 -5.66 2.07 10.08
N MET A 176 -4.83 2.45 9.10
CA MET A 176 -4.53 1.69 7.88
C MET A 176 -3.12 1.97 7.36
#